data_AF-A0A935YQ37-F1
#
_entry.id   AF-A0A935YQ37-F1
#
_cell.length_a   1.000
_cell.length_b   1.000
_cell.length_c   1.000
_cell.angle_alpha   90.00
_cell.angle_beta   90.00
_cell.angle_gamma   90.00
#
_symmetry.space_group_name_H-M   'P 1'
#
loop_
_entity.id
_entity.type
_entity.pdbx_description
1 polymer ?
#
loop_
_entity_poly.entity_id
_entity_poly.type
_entity_poly.pdbx_seq_one_letter_code
_entity_poly.pdbx_strand_id
1 'polypeptide(L)'
;MDVSTRLPTMEDGELAILRANAERLMRRGTPAQKASAAVLVPSIIAELAGRSAVKHEKETASSKARVRAVLSKRSAAKKLTEAPADSIEGS
;
A
#
# COMPACT_ATOMS: atom_id res chain seq x y z
N MET A 1 -10.89 -17.05 22.95
CA MET A 1 -10.36 -15.96 22.11
C MET A 1 -10.50 -16.38 20.66
N ASP A 2 -11.25 -15.63 19.86
CA ASP A 2 -11.41 -15.88 18.43
C ASP A 2 -10.17 -15.37 17.67
N VAL A 3 -9.66 -16.15 16.72
CA VAL A 3 -8.50 -15.77 15.90
C VAL A 3 -8.86 -14.61 14.96
N SER A 4 -10.13 -14.51 14.57
CA SER A 4 -10.64 -13.47 13.67
C SER A 4 -10.46 -12.05 14.21
N THR A 5 -10.51 -11.87 15.54
CA THR A 5 -10.33 -10.55 16.19
C THR A 5 -8.88 -10.09 16.21
N ARG A 6 -7.92 -10.98 15.96
CA ARG A 6 -6.48 -10.67 15.94
C ARG A 6 -5.94 -10.39 14.54
N LEU A 7 -6.71 -10.64 13.49
CA LEU A 7 -6.28 -10.41 12.11
C LEU A 7 -5.79 -8.98 11.86
N PRO A 8 -6.41 -7.91 12.39
CA PRO A 8 -5.95 -6.55 12.14
C PRO A 8 -4.57 -6.24 12.76
N THR A 9 -4.16 -6.96 13.81
CA THR A 9 -2.89 -6.71 14.51
C THR A 9 -1.75 -7.63 14.03
N MET A 10 -2.06 -8.65 13.24
CA MET A 10 -1.06 -9.55 12.67
C MET A 10 -0.19 -8.85 11.63
N GLU A 11 1.07 -9.25 11.47
CA GLU A 11 1.87 -8.81 10.33
C GLU A 11 1.49 -9.55 9.05
N ASP A 12 1.88 -9.02 7.89
CA ASP A 12 1.55 -9.64 6.60
C ASP A 12 2.12 -11.06 6.47
N GLY A 13 3.32 -11.29 7.02
CA GLY A 13 3.93 -12.62 7.07
C GLY A 13 3.12 -13.59 7.92
N GLU A 14 2.59 -13.13 9.05
CA GLU A 14 1.74 -13.94 9.92
C GLU A 14 0.40 -14.28 9.26
N LEU A 15 -0.22 -13.31 8.56
CA LEU A 15 -1.44 -13.53 7.79
C LEU A 15 -1.23 -14.53 6.64
N ALA A 16 -0.08 -14.47 5.95
CA ALA A 16 0.26 -15.41 4.90
C ALA A 16 0.43 -16.84 5.44
N ILE A 17 1.13 -16.98 6.58
CA ILE A 17 1.30 -18.27 7.28
C ILE A 17 -0.06 -18.81 7.75
N LEU A 18 -0.90 -17.94 8.33
CA LEU A 18 -2.23 -18.32 8.80
C LEU A 18 -3.11 -18.81 7.65
N ARG A 19 -3.08 -18.13 6.51
CA ARG A 19 -3.77 -18.55 5.29
C ARG A 19 -3.30 -19.93 4.83
N ALA A 20 -1.99 -20.14 4.70
CA ALA A 20 -1.43 -21.42 4.24
C ALA A 20 -1.84 -22.58 5.18
N ASN A 21 -1.84 -22.33 6.49
CA ASN A 21 -2.29 -23.28 7.49
C ASN A 21 -3.79 -23.58 7.36
N ALA A 22 -4.63 -22.55 7.19
CA ALA A 22 -6.06 -22.71 7.01
C ALA A 22 -6.37 -23.54 5.75
N GLU A 23 -5.70 -23.27 4.63
CA GLU A 23 -5.85 -24.07 3.40
C GLU A 23 -5.39 -25.52 3.60
N ARG A 24 -4.30 -25.76 4.34
CA ARG A 24 -3.86 -27.12 4.68
C ARG A 24 -4.90 -27.85 5.52
N LEU A 25 -5.51 -27.18 6.51
CA LEU A 25 -6.57 -27.74 7.34
C LEU A 25 -7.83 -28.05 6.52
N MET A 26 -8.21 -27.20 5.57
CA MET A 26 -9.31 -27.50 4.65
C MET A 26 -9.07 -28.78 3.83
N ARG A 27 -7.82 -29.00 3.40
CA ARG A 27 -7.45 -30.19 2.61
C ARG A 27 -7.37 -31.46 3.47
N ARG A 28 -6.68 -31.40 4.61
CA ARG A 28 -6.24 -32.60 5.37
C ARG A 28 -6.68 -32.65 6.83
N GLY A 29 -7.37 -31.63 7.33
CA GLY A 29 -7.82 -31.56 8.72
C GLY A 29 -9.02 -32.46 9.03
N THR A 30 -9.34 -32.58 10.31
CA THR A 30 -10.58 -33.22 10.78
C THR A 30 -11.82 -32.42 10.34
N PRO A 31 -13.03 -33.00 10.35
CA PRO A 31 -14.24 -32.26 9.98
C PRO A 31 -14.42 -30.95 10.77
N ALA A 32 -14.12 -30.95 12.07
CA ALA A 32 -14.15 -29.76 12.90
C ALA A 32 -13.11 -28.70 12.47
N GLN A 33 -11.88 -29.13 12.17
CA GLN A 33 -10.82 -28.22 11.69
C GLN A 33 -11.15 -27.63 10.32
N LYS A 34 -11.75 -28.43 9.43
CA LYS A 34 -12.23 -27.95 8.12
C LYS A 34 -13.31 -26.90 8.27
N ALA A 35 -14.28 -27.13 9.16
CA ALA A 35 -15.35 -26.16 9.43
C ALA A 35 -14.77 -24.85 9.99
N SER A 36 -13.88 -24.92 10.98
CA SER A 36 -13.21 -23.73 11.53
C SER A 36 -12.37 -23.00 10.47
N ALA A 37 -11.63 -23.71 9.63
CA ALA A 37 -10.84 -23.11 8.56
C ALA A 37 -11.72 -22.45 7.49
N ALA A 38 -12.86 -23.07 7.13
CA ALA A 38 -13.79 -22.52 6.16
C ALA A 38 -14.40 -21.19 6.62
N VAL A 39 -14.63 -21.02 7.93
CA VAL A 39 -15.10 -19.75 8.51
C VAL A 39 -13.99 -18.69 8.50
N LEU A 40 -12.73 -19.09 8.74
CA LEU A 40 -11.62 -18.16 8.90
C LEU A 40 -11.04 -17.64 7.57
N VAL A 41 -11.03 -18.45 6.52
CA VAL A 41 -10.42 -18.12 5.22
C VAL A 41 -10.97 -16.82 4.60
N PRO A 42 -12.29 -16.58 4.55
CA PRO A 42 -12.84 -15.33 4.01
C PRO A 42 -12.32 -14.09 4.74
N SER A 43 -12.23 -14.12 6.07
CA SER A 43 -11.73 -13.00 6.88
C SER A 43 -10.25 -12.72 6.63
N ILE A 44 -9.42 -13.76 6.49
CA ILE A 44 -7.99 -13.60 6.17
C ILE A 44 -7.81 -12.96 4.79
N ILE A 45 -8.61 -13.39 3.79
CA ILE A 45 -8.55 -12.85 2.43
C ILE A 45 -8.97 -11.37 2.42
N ALA A 46 -10.05 -11.03 3.12
CA ALA A 46 -10.53 -9.66 3.22
C ALA A 46 -9.47 -8.71 3.81
N GLU A 47 -8.79 -9.15 4.88
CA GLU A 47 -7.72 -8.36 5.52
C GLU A 47 -6.51 -8.17 4.58
N LEU A 48 -6.03 -9.24 3.94
CA LEU A 48 -4.92 -9.16 2.98
C LEU A 48 -5.25 -8.24 1.79
N ALA A 49 -6.50 -8.27 1.31
CA ALA A 49 -6.97 -7.38 0.25
C ALA A 49 -7.02 -5.92 0.72
N GLY A 50 -7.55 -5.67 1.93
CA GLY A 50 -7.59 -4.34 2.53
C GLY A 50 -6.19 -3.72 2.69
N ARG A 51 -5.20 -4.51 3.13
CA ARG A 51 -3.81 -4.04 3.25
C ARG A 51 -3.16 -3.73 1.92
N SER A 52 -3.43 -4.54 0.91
CA SER A 52 -2.91 -4.33 -0.44
C SER A 52 -3.43 -3.01 -1.04
N ALA A 53 -4.72 -2.70 -0.82
CA ALA A 53 -5.31 -1.43 -1.23
C ALA A 53 -4.63 -0.23 -0.55
N VAL A 54 -4.42 -0.29 0.77
CA VAL A 54 -3.79 0.80 1.54
C VAL A 54 -2.34 1.04 1.11
N LYS A 55 -1.57 -0.01 0.80
CA LYS A 55 -0.20 0.13 0.30
C LYS A 55 -0.16 0.84 -1.05
N HIS A 56 -1.03 0.44 -1.96
CA HIS A 56 -1.11 1.02 -3.29
C HIS A 56 -1.53 2.51 -3.26
N GLU A 57 -2.43 2.88 -2.35
CA GLU A 57 -2.79 4.29 -2.13
C GLU A 57 -1.61 5.13 -1.61
N LYS A 58 -0.82 4.59 -0.66
CA LYS A 58 0.37 5.28 -0.14
C LYS A 58 1.46 5.45 -1.20
N GLU A 59 1.69 4.44 -2.03
CA GLU A 59 2.70 4.49 -3.11
C GLU A 59 2.33 5.47 -4.22
N THR A 60 1.05 5.49 -4.61
CA THR A 60 0.55 6.42 -5.64
C THR A 60 0.52 7.87 -5.15
N ALA A 61 0.19 8.10 -3.88
CA ALA A 61 0.26 9.42 -3.25
C ALA A 61 1.70 9.94 -3.17
N SER A 62 2.64 9.09 -2.74
CA SER A 62 4.08 9.42 -2.68
C SER A 62 4.66 9.71 -4.06
N SER A 63 4.29 8.92 -5.07
CA SER A 63 4.74 9.11 -6.45
C SER A 63 4.22 10.42 -7.06
N LYS A 64 2.94 10.75 -6.85
CA LYS A 64 2.36 12.03 -7.29
C LYS A 64 3.04 13.24 -6.62
N ALA A 65 3.35 13.14 -5.32
CA ALA A 65 4.07 14.18 -4.59
C ALA A 65 5.48 14.39 -5.15
N ARG A 66 6.21 13.30 -5.44
CA ARG A 66 7.57 13.37 -6.01
C ARG A 66 7.58 13.98 -7.42
N VAL A 67 6.62 13.62 -8.27
CA VAL A 67 6.50 14.19 -9.63
C VAL A 67 6.19 15.69 -9.56
N ARG A 68 5.27 16.10 -8.68
CA ARG A 68 4.93 17.53 -8.49
C ARG A 68 6.15 18.32 -8.00
N ALA A 69 6.92 17.79 -7.06
CA ALA A 69 8.12 18.44 -6.55
C ALA A 69 9.20 18.64 -7.64
N VAL A 70 9.41 17.66 -8.51
CA VAL A 70 10.38 17.76 -9.62
C VAL A 70 9.95 18.80 -10.65
N LEU A 71 8.65 18.84 -11.00
CA LEU A 71 8.10 19.83 -11.91
C LEU A 71 8.24 21.26 -11.37
N SER A 72 7.90 21.49 -10.10
CA SER A 72 8.06 22.81 -9.46
C SER A 72 9.52 23.28 -9.38
N LYS A 73 10.47 22.36 -9.20
CA LYS A 73 11.90 22.70 -9.18
C LYS A 73 12.41 23.11 -10.57
N ARG A 74 11.94 22.43 -11.63
CA ARG A 74 12.29 22.74 -13.02
C ARG A 74 11.71 24.07 -13.50
N SER A 75 10.47 24.38 -13.15
CA SER A 75 9.86 25.68 -13.50
C SER A 75 10.47 26.84 -12.73
N ALA A 76 10.86 26.64 -11.46
CA ALA A 76 11.61 27.64 -10.70
C ALA A 76 13.01 27.91 -11.28
N ALA A 77 13.73 26.87 -11.71
CA ALA A 77 15.03 27.02 -12.35
C ALA A 77 14.94 27.77 -13.69
N LYS A 78 13.88 27.53 -14.47
CA LYS A 78 13.66 28.21 -15.75
C LYS A 78 13.28 29.70 -15.58
N LYS A 79 12.60 30.05 -14.49
CA LYS A 79 12.23 31.43 -14.16
C LYS A 79 13.41 32.27 -13.65
N LEU A 80 14.49 31.64 -13.18
CA LEU A 80 15.71 32.34 -12.77
C LEU A 80 16.67 32.63 -13.94
N THR A 81 16.54 31.90 -15.07
CA THR A 81 17.40 32.06 -16.25
C THR A 81 16.85 33.05 -17.29
N GLU A 82 15.67 33.64 -17.03
CA GLU A 82 14.98 34.56 -17.92
C GLU A 82 14.71 35.87 -17.17
N ALA A 83 15.77 36.56 -16.77
CA ALA A 83 15.72 37.98 -16.38
C ALA A 83 16.16 38.82 -17.60
N PRO A 84 15.43 39.89 -17.95
CA PRO A 84 15.59 40.60 -19.21
C PRO A 84 16.93 41.35 -19.26
N ALA A 85 17.78 40.96 -20.20
CA ALA A 85 18.87 41.79 -20.69
C ALA A 85 18.30 42.78 -21.72
N ASP A 86 17.80 43.92 -21.25
CA ASP A 86 17.88 45.17 -22.02
C ASP A 86 17.44 46.35 -21.15
N SER A 87 18.42 46.98 -20.53
CA SER A 87 18.35 48.33 -19.96
C SER A 87 19.73 48.94 -20.09
N ILE A 88 20.20 49.26 -21.30
CA ILE A 88 21.31 50.22 -21.48
C ILE A 88 21.07 51.04 -22.76
N GLU A 89 21.39 52.34 -22.62
CA GLU A 89 21.50 53.41 -23.62
C GLU A 89 20.22 54.23 -23.85
N GLY A 90 20.17 55.55 -23.64
CA GLY A 90 21.23 56.50 -23.36
C GLY A 90 20.99 57.79 -24.16
N SER A 91 20.71 58.87 -23.43
CA SER A 91 20.77 60.30 -23.80
C SER A 91 19.84 60.86 -24.89
#